data_AF-A0A8F5BVY0-F1
#
_entry.id   AF-A0A8F5BVY0-F1
#
_cell.length_a   1.000
_cell.length_b   1.000
_cell.length_c   1.000
_cell.angle_alpha   90.00
_cell.angle_beta   90.00
_cell.angle_gamma   90.00
#
_symmetry.space_group_name_H-M   'P 1'
#
loop_
_entity.id
_entity.type
_entity.pdbx_description
1 polymer ?
#
loop_
_entity_poly.entity_id
_entity_poly.type
_entity_poly.pdbx_seq_one_letter_code
_entity_poly.pdbx_strand_id
1 'polypeptide(L)'
;MWVELDLNPILDKEPELKRQVKEEVQKERINSNVTINLIQSLNKDILDINALNLGDRDYNLYIWSLIDSYFVTGNNESYERVNELLSKRITAHSSLFQLKLYDITKDKSIPTKISDRIFKLHEFWGEDLLALAKLSYITQNPEIVKRSTEIMLNKLEKIERQGGIKSETDVEIGMGALKGLSLININYREDPDLIEKIKYYDDKYFVPLFEFIGNKPNIPEYMDSLQIIPMLASSKEFTVYVATKSIKYLIGTIKLYKYYQEYLNAIGINKLTLRQKLWGVIALSRIIYFIEKGKILD
;
A
#
# COMPACT_ATOMS: atom_id res chain seq x y z
N MET A 1 11.28 13.58 -15.20
CA MET A 1 10.65 14.21 -14.03
C MET A 1 10.11 13.07 -13.18
N TRP A 2 10.71 12.83 -12.01
CA TRP A 2 10.27 11.75 -11.11
C TRP A 2 8.89 12.11 -10.60
N VAL A 3 7.93 11.22 -10.81
CA VAL A 3 6.57 11.42 -10.35
C VAL A 3 6.58 10.98 -8.89
N GLU A 4 6.45 11.91 -7.95
CA GLU A 4 6.27 11.59 -6.54
C GLU A 4 4.92 10.89 -6.35
N LEU A 5 4.92 9.59 -6.58
CA LEU A 5 3.76 8.74 -6.45
C LEU A 5 3.79 8.10 -5.08
N ASP A 6 2.96 8.66 -4.20
CA ASP A 6 2.83 8.26 -2.80
C ASP A 6 4.12 8.39 -2.02
N LEU A 7 4.33 9.56 -1.41
CA LEU A 7 4.85 9.63 -0.05
C LEU A 7 4.48 11.01 0.50
N ASN A 8 3.55 10.98 1.44
CA ASN A 8 3.16 12.07 2.33
C ASN A 8 4.32 13.05 2.57
N PRO A 9 4.15 14.37 2.35
CA PRO A 9 5.15 15.39 2.70
C PRO A 9 5.32 15.57 4.22
N ILE A 10 4.98 14.55 5.02
CA ILE A 10 4.87 14.66 6.48
C ILE A 10 6.15 14.23 7.17
N LEU A 11 6.87 13.27 6.60
CA LEU A 11 8.23 12.97 7.06
C LEU A 11 9.15 14.19 6.83
N ASP A 12 8.92 14.94 5.75
CA ASP A 12 9.67 16.17 5.45
C ASP A 12 9.31 17.34 6.38
N LYS A 13 8.11 17.30 6.97
CA LYS A 13 7.64 18.29 7.95
C LYS A 13 7.98 17.94 9.40
N GLU A 14 8.48 16.72 9.67
CA GLU A 14 8.75 16.22 11.03
C GLU A 14 10.15 15.59 11.15
N PRO A 15 11.20 16.41 11.37
CA PRO A 15 12.58 15.93 11.45
C PRO A 15 12.84 14.89 12.55
N GLU A 16 12.16 15.05 13.69
CA GLU A 16 12.29 14.12 14.83
C GLU A 16 11.71 12.73 14.49
N LEU A 17 10.60 12.70 13.75
CA LEU A 17 10.05 11.48 13.22
C LEU A 17 11.03 10.82 12.23
N LYS A 18 11.58 11.58 11.29
CA LYS A 18 12.60 11.09 10.34
C LYS A 18 13.79 10.45 11.08
N ARG A 19 14.20 11.01 12.23
CA ARG A 19 15.26 10.44 13.08
C ARG A 19 14.86 9.10 13.70
N GLN A 20 13.70 9.04 14.38
CA GLN A 20 13.20 7.82 15.03
C GLN A 20 13.02 6.66 14.04
N VAL A 21 12.51 6.99 12.86
CA VAL A 21 12.43 6.10 11.70
C VAL A 21 13.78 5.47 11.35
N LYS A 22 14.81 6.32 11.18
CA LYS A 22 16.14 5.90 10.78
C LYS A 22 16.77 4.99 11.83
N GLU A 23 16.58 5.32 13.10
CA GLU A 23 17.08 4.54 14.23
C GLU A 23 16.47 3.14 14.29
N GLU A 24 15.14 3.02 14.16
CA GLU A 24 14.48 1.71 14.19
C GLU A 24 14.84 0.85 12.97
N VAL A 25 14.97 1.44 11.77
CA VAL A 25 15.47 0.71 10.58
C VAL A 25 16.89 0.17 10.80
N GLN A 26 17.78 1.00 11.34
CA GLN A 26 19.17 0.62 11.60
C GLN A 26 19.26 -0.48 12.67
N LYS A 27 18.45 -0.36 13.73
CA LYS A 27 18.36 -1.32 14.82
C LYS A 27 17.89 -2.70 14.36
N GLU A 28 16.87 -2.75 13.51
CA GLU A 28 16.35 -4.00 12.93
C GLU A 28 17.24 -4.54 11.80
N ARG A 29 18.30 -3.81 11.41
CA ARG A 29 19.32 -4.22 10.43
C ARG A 29 18.71 -4.68 9.10
N ILE A 30 17.72 -3.94 8.61
CA ILE A 30 17.17 -4.17 7.26
C ILE A 30 18.25 -3.81 6.24
N ASN A 31 18.64 -4.77 5.41
CA ASN A 31 19.69 -4.56 4.41
C ASN A 31 19.09 -4.09 3.08
N SER A 32 19.28 -2.82 2.74
CA SER A 32 18.77 -2.23 1.49
C SER A 32 19.27 -2.92 0.23
N ASN A 33 20.54 -3.36 0.20
CA ASN A 33 21.08 -4.05 -0.97
C ASN A 33 20.42 -5.41 -1.17
N VAL A 34 20.19 -6.16 -0.10
CA VAL A 34 19.42 -7.42 -0.15
C VAL A 34 17.99 -7.15 -0.59
N THR A 35 17.33 -6.12 -0.05
CA THR A 35 15.98 -5.73 -0.46
C THR A 35 15.91 -5.35 -1.94
N ILE A 36 16.82 -4.52 -2.45
CA ILE A 36 16.87 -4.14 -3.87
C ILE A 36 17.08 -5.36 -4.76
N ASN A 37 17.99 -6.26 -4.40
CA ASN A 37 18.22 -7.50 -5.15
C ASN A 37 16.98 -8.40 -5.16
N LEU A 38 16.26 -8.51 -4.04
CA LEU A 38 14.99 -9.23 -3.98
C LEU A 38 13.94 -8.59 -4.89
N ILE A 39 13.83 -7.25 -4.91
CA ILE A 39 12.92 -6.52 -5.81
C ILE A 39 13.27 -6.79 -7.26
N GLN A 40 14.54 -6.68 -7.66
CA GLN A 40 14.97 -6.93 -9.04
C GLN A 40 14.66 -8.36 -9.48
N SER A 41 14.91 -9.31 -8.59
CA SER A 41 14.70 -10.73 -8.88
C SER A 41 13.21 -11.08 -8.97
N LEU A 42 12.37 -10.52 -8.09
CA LEU A 42 10.91 -10.61 -8.21
C LEU A 42 10.40 -9.88 -9.47
N ASN A 43 10.95 -8.71 -9.80
CA ASN A 43 10.54 -7.92 -10.96
C ASN A 43 10.80 -8.69 -12.26
N LYS A 44 11.95 -9.36 -12.36
CA LYS A 44 12.26 -10.24 -13.49
C LYS A 44 11.20 -11.33 -13.66
N ASP A 45 10.87 -12.03 -12.57
CA ASP A 45 9.87 -13.10 -12.60
C ASP A 45 8.46 -12.61 -13.02
N ILE A 46 8.10 -11.37 -12.70
CA ILE A 46 6.79 -10.82 -13.06
C ILE A 46 6.79 -10.22 -14.47
N LEU A 47 7.91 -9.69 -14.97
CA LEU A 47 7.99 -9.16 -16.34
C LEU A 47 7.70 -10.24 -17.39
N ASP A 48 8.06 -11.49 -17.11
CA ASP A 48 7.82 -12.65 -17.99
C ASP A 48 6.34 -13.08 -18.08
N ILE A 49 5.44 -12.47 -17.30
CA ILE A 49 4.04 -12.88 -17.21
C ILE A 49 3.23 -12.32 -18.37
N ASN A 50 2.40 -13.18 -18.96
CA ASN A 50 1.35 -12.75 -19.87
C ASN A 50 0.18 -12.09 -19.12
N ALA A 51 0.34 -10.81 -18.81
CA ALA A 51 -0.60 -10.04 -17.99
C ALA A 51 -2.02 -9.97 -18.59
N LEU A 52 -2.18 -10.05 -19.92
CA LEU A 52 -3.51 -9.98 -20.54
C LEU A 52 -4.40 -11.19 -20.21
N ASN A 53 -3.81 -12.32 -19.81
CA ASN A 53 -4.54 -13.52 -19.41
C ASN A 53 -4.89 -13.54 -17.91
N LEU A 54 -4.44 -12.55 -17.13
CA LEU A 54 -4.74 -12.50 -15.69
C LEU A 54 -6.21 -12.13 -15.44
N GLY A 55 -6.76 -12.59 -14.32
CA GLY A 55 -8.01 -12.05 -13.80
C GLY A 55 -7.86 -10.56 -13.44
N ASP A 56 -8.97 -9.81 -13.39
CA ASP A 56 -8.94 -8.35 -13.18
C ASP A 56 -8.13 -7.94 -11.93
N ARG A 57 -8.21 -8.73 -10.86
CA ARG A 57 -7.52 -8.44 -9.58
C ARG A 57 -6.02 -8.62 -9.68
N ASP A 58 -5.56 -9.75 -10.22
CA ASP A 58 -4.13 -10.00 -10.43
C ASP A 58 -3.55 -9.04 -11.48
N TYR A 59 -4.35 -8.66 -12.48
CA TYR A 59 -3.96 -7.66 -13.49
C TYR A 59 -3.72 -6.27 -12.88
N ASN A 60 -4.59 -5.81 -11.99
CA ASN A 60 -4.42 -4.54 -11.29
C ASN A 60 -3.21 -4.59 -10.34
N LEU A 61 -3.08 -5.64 -9.53
CA LEU A 61 -1.92 -5.83 -8.65
C LEU A 61 -0.61 -5.89 -9.46
N TYR A 62 -0.65 -6.50 -10.64
CA TYR A 62 0.47 -6.56 -11.57
C TYR A 62 0.92 -5.16 -11.99
N ILE A 63 -0.01 -4.34 -12.50
CA ILE A 63 0.28 -2.95 -12.88
C ILE A 63 0.86 -2.17 -11.70
N TRP A 64 0.29 -2.32 -10.50
CA TRP A 64 0.82 -1.66 -9.31
C TRP A 64 2.27 -2.08 -9.05
N SER A 65 2.53 -3.39 -8.99
CA SER A 65 3.87 -3.90 -8.69
C SER A 65 4.93 -3.38 -9.65
N LEU A 66 4.63 -3.28 -10.95
CA LEU A 66 5.55 -2.72 -11.94
C LEU A 66 5.82 -1.23 -11.72
N ILE A 67 4.79 -0.45 -11.35
CA ILE A 67 4.96 0.97 -11.03
C ILE A 67 5.89 1.13 -9.82
N ASP A 68 5.60 0.45 -8.71
CA ASP A 68 6.38 0.59 -7.48
C ASP A 68 7.82 0.06 -7.68
N SER A 69 8.01 -1.00 -8.48
CA SER A 69 9.34 -1.49 -8.85
C SER A 69 10.15 -0.52 -9.72
N TYR A 70 9.50 0.11 -10.71
CA TYR A 70 10.16 1.08 -11.61
C TYR A 70 10.85 2.18 -10.82
N PHE A 71 10.16 2.73 -9.83
CA PHE A 71 10.71 3.84 -9.04
C PHE A 71 11.89 3.46 -8.15
N VAL A 72 11.97 2.20 -7.73
CA VAL A 72 13.10 1.74 -6.91
C VAL A 72 14.28 1.32 -7.77
N THR A 73 14.00 0.67 -8.90
CA THR A 73 15.05 0.03 -9.73
C THR A 73 15.50 0.90 -10.89
N GLY A 74 14.71 1.90 -11.29
CA GLY A 74 14.90 2.65 -12.53
C GLY A 74 14.70 1.81 -13.80
N ASN A 75 14.12 0.61 -13.71
CA ASN A 75 13.96 -0.27 -14.86
C ASN A 75 12.85 0.25 -15.80
N ASN A 76 13.25 0.87 -16.92
CA ASN A 76 12.33 1.42 -17.91
C ASN A 76 11.38 0.38 -18.52
N GLU A 77 11.76 -0.91 -18.56
CA GLU A 77 10.90 -1.98 -19.09
C GLU A 77 9.58 -2.09 -18.30
N SER A 78 9.64 -1.95 -16.96
CA SER A 78 8.44 -1.94 -16.11
C SER A 78 7.51 -0.78 -16.45
N TYR A 79 8.06 0.40 -16.75
CA TYR A 79 7.30 1.59 -17.13
C TYR A 79 6.66 1.44 -18.52
N GLU A 80 7.43 0.98 -19.51
CA GLU A 80 6.95 0.73 -20.87
C GLU A 80 5.82 -0.30 -20.88
N ARG A 81 5.98 -1.38 -20.10
CA ARG A 81 4.97 -2.42 -19.94
C ARG A 81 3.67 -1.89 -19.33
N VAL A 82 3.76 -1.03 -18.31
CA VAL A 82 2.57 -0.40 -17.71
C VAL A 82 1.82 0.46 -18.73
N ASN A 83 2.53 1.27 -19.51
CA ASN A 83 1.92 2.11 -20.55
C ASN A 83 1.22 1.27 -21.63
N GLU A 84 1.86 0.19 -22.08
CA GLU A 84 1.29 -0.76 -23.03
C GLU A 84 -0.02 -1.36 -22.47
N LEU A 85 0.02 -1.88 -21.25
CA LEU A 85 -1.10 -2.58 -20.63
C LEU A 85 -2.30 -1.66 -20.36
N LEU A 86 -2.06 -0.45 -19.87
CA LEU A 86 -3.13 0.54 -19.63
C LEU A 86 -3.86 0.92 -20.92
N SER A 87 -3.20 0.84 -22.08
CA SER A 87 -3.86 1.04 -23.38
C SER A 87 -4.69 -0.17 -23.86
N LYS A 88 -4.37 -1.38 -23.38
CA LYS A 88 -4.93 -2.64 -23.88
C LYS A 88 -6.13 -3.15 -23.08
N ARG A 89 -6.19 -2.86 -21.78
CA ARG A 89 -7.29 -3.31 -20.92
C ARG A 89 -7.57 -2.32 -19.80
N ILE A 90 -8.83 -1.89 -19.74
CA ILE A 90 -9.36 -1.06 -18.66
C ILE A 90 -10.28 -1.93 -17.80
N THR A 91 -9.96 -2.05 -16.51
CA THR A 91 -10.81 -2.75 -15.53
C THR A 91 -11.71 -1.74 -14.80
N ALA A 92 -12.80 -2.23 -14.19
CA ALA A 92 -13.66 -1.39 -13.35
C ALA A 92 -12.91 -0.81 -12.15
N HIS A 93 -11.94 -1.57 -11.63
CA HIS A 93 -11.13 -1.28 -10.44
C HIS A 93 -9.79 -0.58 -10.78
N SER A 94 -9.64 -0.06 -12.00
CA SER A 94 -8.38 0.56 -12.45
C SER A 94 -8.18 2.00 -11.97
N SER A 95 -9.03 2.49 -11.06
CA SER A 95 -9.14 3.92 -10.75
C SER A 95 -7.87 4.48 -10.12
N LEU A 96 -7.19 3.69 -9.26
CA LEU A 96 -5.93 4.08 -8.66
C LEU A 96 -4.88 4.40 -9.73
N PHE A 97 -4.71 3.49 -10.70
CA PHE A 97 -3.69 3.64 -11.75
C PHE A 97 -3.95 4.82 -12.68
N GLN A 98 -5.21 5.08 -13.03
CA GLN A 98 -5.54 6.27 -13.80
C GLN A 98 -5.23 7.55 -13.02
N LEU A 99 -5.55 7.59 -11.72
CA LEU A 99 -5.15 8.72 -10.86
C LEU A 99 -3.63 8.81 -10.69
N LYS A 100 -2.89 7.70 -10.73
CA LYS A 100 -1.42 7.73 -10.77
C LYS A 100 -0.90 8.32 -12.08
N LEU A 101 -1.51 7.99 -13.23
CA LEU A 101 -1.19 8.61 -14.52
C LEU A 101 -1.44 10.12 -14.52
N TYR A 102 -2.50 10.58 -13.85
CA TYR A 102 -2.74 12.02 -13.68
C TYR A 102 -1.55 12.74 -13.05
N ASP A 103 -0.84 12.15 -12.10
CA ASP A 103 0.33 12.80 -11.50
C ASP A 103 1.43 13.09 -12.52
N ILE A 104 1.50 12.27 -13.58
CA ILE A 104 2.48 12.37 -14.66
C ILE A 104 2.00 13.36 -15.72
N THR A 105 0.78 13.16 -16.22
CA THR A 105 0.26 13.86 -17.41
C THR A 105 -0.40 15.20 -17.07
N LYS A 106 -0.87 15.35 -15.83
CA LYS A 106 -1.73 16.44 -15.37
C LYS A 106 -3.00 16.63 -16.22
N ASP A 107 -3.48 15.57 -16.89
CA ASP A 107 -4.73 15.59 -17.67
C ASP A 107 -5.94 15.75 -16.75
N LYS A 108 -6.52 16.95 -16.75
CA LYS A 108 -7.67 17.32 -15.92
C LYS A 108 -8.95 16.54 -16.23
N SER A 109 -9.02 15.81 -17.35
CA SER A 109 -10.16 14.95 -17.65
C SER A 109 -10.19 13.67 -16.81
N ILE A 110 -9.03 13.24 -16.28
CA ILE A 110 -8.90 12.00 -15.52
C ILE A 110 -9.69 12.04 -14.20
N PRO A 111 -9.51 13.05 -13.31
CA PRO A 111 -10.24 13.06 -12.03
C PRO A 111 -11.76 13.05 -12.19
N THR A 112 -12.29 13.79 -13.18
CA THR A 112 -13.73 13.82 -13.48
C THR A 112 -14.25 12.45 -13.89
N LYS A 113 -13.61 11.80 -14.87
CA LYS A 113 -13.99 10.45 -15.33
C LYS A 113 -13.93 9.42 -14.21
N ILE A 114 -12.91 9.49 -13.35
CA ILE A 114 -12.78 8.59 -12.21
C ILE A 114 -13.88 8.83 -11.18
N SER A 115 -14.18 10.09 -10.85
CA SER A 115 -15.27 10.45 -9.94
C SER A 115 -16.61 9.87 -10.39
N ASP A 116 -16.93 10.01 -11.68
CA ASP A 116 -18.21 9.52 -12.25
C ASP A 116 -18.36 7.99 -12.22
N ARG A 117 -17.25 7.26 -12.09
CA ARG A 117 -17.19 5.80 -12.14
C ARG A 117 -17.03 5.17 -10.77
N ILE A 118 -16.05 5.61 -9.98
CA ILE A 118 -15.66 4.94 -8.74
C ILE A 118 -16.78 4.90 -7.71
N PHE A 119 -17.62 5.94 -7.69
CA PHE A 119 -18.77 6.03 -6.79
C PHE A 119 -19.98 5.20 -7.22
N LYS A 120 -19.92 4.54 -8.39
CA LYS A 120 -20.95 3.63 -8.90
C LYS A 120 -20.56 2.16 -8.76
N LEU A 121 -19.39 1.85 -8.20
CA LEU A 121 -18.95 0.47 -7.98
C LEU A 121 -19.87 -0.25 -6.98
N HIS A 122 -20.26 -1.47 -7.32
CA HIS A 122 -21.04 -2.35 -6.44
C HIS A 122 -20.17 -3.04 -5.38
N GLU A 123 -18.91 -3.29 -5.71
CA GLU A 123 -17.91 -3.87 -4.83
C GLU A 123 -16.64 -3.00 -4.86
N PHE A 124 -15.94 -2.91 -3.73
CA PHE A 124 -14.69 -2.16 -3.63
C PHE A 124 -13.57 -3.12 -3.25
N TRP A 125 -12.43 -2.99 -3.91
CA TRP A 125 -11.17 -3.64 -3.55
C TRP A 125 -10.26 -2.67 -2.79
N GLY A 126 -9.14 -3.17 -2.27
CA GLY A 126 -8.21 -2.32 -1.49
C GLY A 126 -7.72 -1.11 -2.28
N GLU A 127 -7.38 -1.32 -3.56
CA GLU A 127 -6.92 -0.25 -4.45
C GLU A 127 -8.01 0.80 -4.76
N ASP A 128 -9.29 0.44 -4.77
CA ASP A 128 -10.37 1.41 -5.00
C ASP A 128 -10.50 2.36 -3.81
N LEU A 129 -10.32 1.83 -2.59
CA LEU A 129 -10.32 2.65 -1.39
C LEU A 129 -9.15 3.63 -1.43
N LEU A 130 -7.95 3.17 -1.82
CA LEU A 130 -6.82 4.06 -2.04
C LEU A 130 -7.09 5.09 -3.15
N ALA A 131 -7.78 4.69 -4.23
CA ALA A 131 -8.18 5.59 -5.31
C ALA A 131 -9.16 6.68 -4.82
N LEU A 132 -10.11 6.35 -3.93
CA LEU A 132 -11.01 7.34 -3.31
C LEU A 132 -10.23 8.39 -2.51
N ALA A 133 -9.25 7.96 -1.71
CA ALA A 133 -8.39 8.88 -0.96
C ALA A 133 -7.57 9.78 -1.90
N LYS A 134 -7.00 9.21 -2.96
CA LYS A 134 -6.22 9.96 -3.96
C LYS A 134 -7.09 10.93 -4.75
N LEU A 135 -8.31 10.53 -5.14
CA LEU A 135 -9.27 11.40 -5.81
C LEU A 135 -9.66 12.57 -4.91
N SER A 136 -9.91 12.30 -3.63
CA SER A 136 -10.16 13.32 -2.61
C SER A 136 -8.99 14.30 -2.57
N TYR A 137 -7.74 13.80 -2.49
CA TYR A 137 -6.52 14.62 -2.52
C TYR A 137 -6.42 15.55 -3.74
N ILE A 138 -6.63 15.00 -4.94
CA ILE A 138 -6.48 15.74 -6.20
C ILE A 138 -7.56 16.81 -6.36
N THR A 139 -8.81 16.47 -6.02
CA THR A 139 -9.96 17.34 -6.29
C THR A 139 -10.21 18.38 -5.20
N GLN A 140 -9.77 18.11 -3.96
CA GLN A 140 -10.05 18.92 -2.78
C GLN A 140 -11.55 19.23 -2.59
N ASN A 141 -12.43 18.43 -3.19
CA ASN A 141 -13.87 18.65 -3.16
C ASN A 141 -14.45 18.08 -1.86
N PRO A 142 -15.08 18.91 -0.98
CA PRO A 142 -15.59 18.45 0.31
C PRO A 142 -16.62 17.32 0.22
N GLU A 143 -17.41 17.25 -0.86
CA GLU A 143 -18.41 16.20 -1.06
C GLU A 143 -17.73 14.87 -1.40
N ILE A 144 -16.69 14.90 -2.24
CA ILE A 144 -15.88 13.71 -2.57
C ILE A 144 -15.16 13.22 -1.31
N VAL A 145 -14.58 14.13 -0.52
CA VAL A 145 -13.94 13.79 0.76
C VAL A 145 -14.92 13.10 1.70
N LYS A 146 -16.09 13.71 1.93
CA LYS A 146 -17.13 13.16 2.81
C LYS A 146 -17.56 11.76 2.36
N ARG A 147 -17.92 11.61 1.09
CA ARG A 147 -18.41 10.33 0.55
C ARG A 147 -17.34 9.24 0.57
N SER A 148 -16.08 9.59 0.31
CA SER A 148 -14.95 8.66 0.39
C SER A 148 -14.75 8.15 1.81
N THR A 149 -14.80 9.05 2.81
CA THR A 149 -14.73 8.71 4.23
C THR A 149 -15.84 7.76 4.65
N GLU A 150 -17.09 8.06 4.27
CA GLU A 150 -18.25 7.22 4.59
C GLU A 150 -18.11 5.81 4.00
N ILE A 151 -17.65 5.68 2.75
CA ILE A 151 -17.42 4.37 2.13
C ILE A 151 -16.39 3.56 2.91
N MET A 152 -15.24 4.15 3.23
CA MET A 152 -14.16 3.44 3.95
C MET A 152 -14.58 3.03 5.36
N LEU A 153 -15.25 3.91 6.11
CA LEU A 153 -15.80 3.59 7.43
C LEU A 153 -16.81 2.43 7.34
N ASN A 154 -17.73 2.48 6.38
CA ASN A 154 -18.69 1.40 6.15
C ASN A 154 -18.02 0.04 5.87
N LYS A 155 -16.83 0.04 5.23
CA LYS A 155 -16.07 -1.21 5.02
C LYS A 155 -15.49 -1.76 6.32
N LEU A 156 -14.93 -0.91 7.18
CA LEU A 156 -14.44 -1.31 8.50
C LEU A 156 -15.58 -1.81 9.39
N GLU A 157 -16.72 -1.11 9.41
CA GLU A 157 -17.91 -1.52 10.14
C GLU A 157 -18.51 -2.84 9.62
N LYS A 158 -18.38 -3.12 8.32
CA LYS A 158 -18.79 -4.42 7.76
C LYS A 158 -17.89 -5.55 8.26
N ILE A 159 -16.57 -5.35 8.30
CA ILE A 159 -15.60 -6.31 8.86
C ILE A 159 -15.91 -6.57 10.35
N GLU A 160 -16.25 -5.54 11.10
CA GLU A 160 -16.65 -5.70 12.50
C GLU A 160 -17.97 -6.48 12.65
N ARG A 161 -19.01 -6.11 11.89
CA ARG A 161 -20.33 -6.77 11.94
C ARG A 161 -20.27 -8.26 11.59
N GLN A 162 -19.34 -8.66 10.72
CA GLN A 162 -19.14 -10.08 10.40
C GLN A 162 -18.30 -10.84 11.44
N GLY A 163 -17.86 -10.20 12.53
CA GLY A 163 -17.07 -10.83 13.60
C GLY A 163 -15.55 -10.70 13.43
N GLY A 164 -15.08 -9.73 12.64
CA GLY A 164 -13.65 -9.45 12.41
C GLY A 164 -13.13 -9.93 11.07
N ILE A 165 -11.80 -10.04 10.98
CA ILE A 165 -11.09 -10.47 9.76
C ILE A 165 -11.27 -11.98 9.60
N LYS A 166 -11.82 -12.40 8.46
CA LYS A 166 -12.10 -13.81 8.13
C LYS A 166 -11.38 -14.29 6.87
N SER A 167 -10.80 -13.37 6.10
CA SER A 167 -10.17 -13.66 4.82
C SER A 167 -9.06 -12.67 4.47
N GLU A 168 -8.23 -13.03 3.49
CA GLU A 168 -7.22 -12.12 2.91
C GLU A 168 -7.85 -10.90 2.25
N THR A 169 -9.09 -11.03 1.74
CA THR A 169 -9.81 -9.89 1.17
C THR A 169 -10.24 -8.91 2.27
N ASP A 170 -10.61 -9.39 3.46
CA ASP A 170 -10.89 -8.50 4.59
C ASP A 170 -9.63 -7.73 5.01
N VAL A 171 -8.46 -8.40 4.99
CA VAL A 171 -7.18 -7.75 5.25
C VAL A 171 -6.93 -6.66 4.21
N GLU A 172 -7.07 -6.97 2.92
CA GLU A 172 -6.83 -6.02 1.81
C GLU A 172 -7.79 -4.81 1.86
N ILE A 173 -9.08 -5.04 2.10
CA ILE A 173 -10.09 -3.97 2.23
C ILE A 173 -9.83 -3.13 3.47
N GLY A 174 -9.56 -3.75 4.62
CA GLY A 174 -9.30 -3.02 5.86
C GLY A 174 -8.00 -2.21 5.79
N MET A 175 -6.95 -2.77 5.18
CA MET A 175 -5.69 -2.11 4.83
C MET A 175 -5.96 -0.86 3.97
N GLY A 176 -6.70 -1.00 2.87
CA GLY A 176 -7.06 0.10 1.97
C GLY A 176 -7.90 1.18 2.66
N ALA A 177 -8.86 0.77 3.49
CA ALA A 177 -9.72 1.68 4.26
C ALA A 177 -8.93 2.49 5.29
N LEU A 178 -8.14 1.83 6.15
CA LEU A 178 -7.35 2.49 7.19
C LEU A 178 -6.34 3.46 6.60
N LYS A 179 -5.62 3.04 5.54
CA LYS A 179 -4.67 3.91 4.84
C LYS A 179 -5.36 5.08 4.17
N GLY A 180 -6.51 4.86 3.52
CA GLY A 180 -7.29 5.89 2.87
C GLY A 180 -7.87 6.93 3.84
N LEU A 181 -8.47 6.47 4.95
CA LEU A 181 -9.02 7.34 6.00
C LEU A 181 -7.92 8.18 6.66
N SER A 182 -6.78 7.56 6.96
CA SER A 182 -5.65 8.27 7.52
C SER A 182 -5.15 9.38 6.57
N LEU A 183 -5.15 9.13 5.24
CA LEU A 183 -4.74 10.10 4.24
C LEU A 183 -5.72 11.27 4.17
N ILE A 184 -7.02 10.97 4.22
CA ILE A 184 -8.06 11.99 4.22
C ILE A 184 -7.95 12.86 5.48
N ASN A 185 -7.83 12.25 6.66
CA ASN A 185 -7.74 12.96 7.93
C ASN A 185 -6.58 13.96 7.92
N ILE A 186 -5.38 13.47 7.61
CA ILE A 186 -4.15 14.25 7.48
C ILE A 186 -4.31 15.49 6.58
N ASN A 187 -5.01 15.36 5.45
CA ASN A 187 -5.03 16.41 4.42
C ASN A 187 -6.20 17.38 4.53
N TYR A 188 -7.28 17.00 5.22
CA TYR A 188 -8.54 17.74 5.16
C TYR A 188 -9.15 18.07 6.51
N ARG A 189 -8.99 17.18 7.48
CA ARG A 189 -9.69 17.27 8.76
C ARG A 189 -8.80 16.54 9.77
N GLU A 190 -8.03 17.27 10.56
CA GLU A 190 -7.44 16.72 11.79
C GLU A 190 -8.57 16.46 12.81
N ASP A 191 -9.53 15.61 12.42
CA ASP A 191 -10.75 15.29 13.13
C ASP A 191 -10.42 14.25 14.20
N PRO A 192 -10.45 14.63 15.50
CA PRO A 192 -10.08 13.71 16.56
C PRO A 192 -10.96 12.46 16.58
N ASP A 193 -12.25 12.57 16.23
CA ASP A 193 -13.17 11.44 16.26
C ASP A 193 -12.84 10.42 15.17
N LEU A 194 -12.42 10.89 14.00
CA LEU A 194 -11.97 10.03 12.91
C LEU A 194 -10.65 9.33 13.26
N ILE A 195 -9.72 10.04 13.91
CA ILE A 195 -8.47 9.46 14.42
C ILE A 195 -8.76 8.33 15.42
N GLU A 196 -9.68 8.55 16.37
CA GLU A 196 -10.04 7.54 17.36
C GLU A 196 -10.69 6.31 16.72
N LYS A 197 -11.51 6.48 15.66
CA LYS A 197 -12.03 5.35 14.88
C LYS A 197 -10.92 4.58 14.15
N ILE A 198 -9.97 5.28 13.52
CA ILE A 198 -8.83 4.64 12.86
C ILE A 198 -8.04 3.81 13.88
N LYS A 199 -7.71 4.39 15.03
CA LYS A 199 -7.01 3.70 16.13
C LYS A 199 -7.79 2.48 16.59
N TYR A 200 -9.09 2.63 16.85
CA TYR A 200 -9.96 1.54 17.30
C TYR A 200 -9.90 0.33 16.36
N TYR A 201 -10.13 0.54 15.07
CA TYR A 201 -10.13 -0.55 14.10
C TYR A 201 -8.74 -1.17 13.92
N ASP A 202 -7.69 -0.33 13.89
CA ASP A 202 -6.34 -0.82 13.74
C ASP A 202 -5.88 -1.65 14.96
N ASP A 203 -6.08 -1.13 16.17
CA ASP A 203 -5.71 -1.78 17.42
C ASP A 203 -6.49 -3.08 17.65
N LYS A 204 -7.78 -3.11 17.30
CA LYS A 204 -8.63 -4.27 17.54
C LYS A 204 -8.38 -5.42 16.57
N TYR A 205 -8.17 -5.13 15.29
CA TYR A 205 -8.19 -6.16 14.24
C TYR A 205 -6.86 -6.41 13.56
N PHE A 206 -6.04 -5.37 13.44
CA PHE A 206 -4.82 -5.46 12.64
C PHE A 206 -3.59 -5.58 13.53
N VAL A 207 -3.41 -4.72 14.55
CA VAL A 207 -2.27 -4.77 15.50
C VAL A 207 -1.99 -6.17 16.05
N PRO A 208 -2.99 -6.99 16.43
CA PRO A 208 -2.72 -8.34 16.91
C PRO A 208 -1.99 -9.22 15.89
N LEU A 209 -2.15 -8.97 14.57
CA LEU A 209 -1.47 -9.69 13.50
C LEU A 209 0.00 -9.28 13.33
N PHE A 210 0.44 -8.20 13.99
CA PHE A 210 1.83 -7.72 14.04
C PHE A 210 2.58 -8.29 15.24
N GLU A 211 1.86 -8.81 16.23
CA GLU A 211 2.48 -9.37 17.42
C GLU A 211 3.25 -10.62 17.05
N PHE A 212 4.43 -10.80 17.64
CA PHE A 212 5.26 -11.97 17.40
C PHE A 212 5.04 -12.98 18.53
N ILE A 213 4.65 -14.20 18.16
CA ILE A 213 4.61 -15.35 19.07
C ILE A 213 5.86 -16.18 18.78
N GLY A 214 6.86 -16.08 19.65
CA GLY A 214 8.21 -16.57 19.35
C GLY A 214 8.83 -15.77 18.20
N ASN A 215 9.25 -16.46 17.13
CA ASN A 215 9.91 -15.84 15.96
C ASN A 215 8.99 -15.69 14.75
N LYS A 216 7.66 -15.77 14.90
CA LYS A 216 6.70 -15.67 13.81
C LYS A 216 5.63 -14.62 14.11
N PRO A 217 5.13 -13.89 13.10
CA PRO A 217 3.98 -13.02 13.27
C PRO A 217 2.73 -13.84 13.57
N ASN A 218 1.84 -13.28 14.38
CA ASN A 218 0.60 -13.88 14.84
C ASN A 218 -0.51 -13.81 13.76
N ILE A 219 -0.22 -14.41 12.60
CA ILE A 219 -1.18 -14.52 11.50
C ILE A 219 -1.93 -15.84 11.64
N PRO A 220 -3.28 -15.83 11.56
CA PRO A 220 -4.06 -17.06 11.63
C PRO A 220 -3.60 -18.09 10.59
N GLU A 221 -3.50 -19.36 11.00
CA GLU A 221 -2.97 -20.43 10.16
C GLU A 221 -3.74 -20.65 8.84
N TYR A 222 -5.02 -20.26 8.81
CA TYR A 222 -5.87 -20.36 7.63
C TYR A 222 -5.64 -19.23 6.61
N MET A 223 -4.82 -18.22 6.92
CA MET A 223 -4.43 -17.16 6.00
C MET A 223 -3.01 -17.36 5.49
N ASP A 224 -2.76 -17.01 4.23
CA ASP A 224 -1.41 -17.08 3.68
C ASP A 224 -0.52 -15.97 4.25
N SER A 225 0.29 -16.31 5.25
CA SER A 225 1.25 -15.38 5.87
C SER A 225 2.17 -14.69 4.85
N LEU A 226 2.55 -15.34 3.75
CA LEU A 226 3.42 -14.74 2.73
C LEU A 226 2.73 -13.67 1.90
N GLN A 227 1.40 -13.63 1.93
CA GLN A 227 0.60 -12.61 1.30
C GLN A 227 0.10 -11.55 2.30
N ILE A 228 -0.29 -11.99 3.50
CA ILE A 228 -0.79 -11.09 4.55
C ILE A 228 0.30 -10.17 5.10
N ILE A 229 1.51 -10.67 5.34
CA ILE A 229 2.61 -9.84 5.87
C ILE A 229 2.90 -8.63 4.98
N PRO A 230 3.15 -8.80 3.65
CA PRO A 230 3.39 -7.64 2.79
C PRO A 230 2.17 -6.71 2.68
N MET A 231 0.94 -7.23 2.71
CA MET A 231 -0.28 -6.40 2.75
C MET A 231 -0.35 -5.53 4.00
N LEU A 232 -0.14 -6.14 5.18
CA LEU A 232 -0.18 -5.47 6.49
C LEU A 232 0.94 -4.45 6.65
N ALA A 233 2.15 -4.79 6.20
CA ALA A 233 3.27 -3.87 6.26
C ALA A 233 3.05 -2.64 5.35
N SER A 234 2.43 -2.83 4.18
CA SER A 234 2.08 -1.76 3.22
C SER A 234 0.97 -0.79 3.69
N SER A 235 0.01 -1.20 4.54
CA SER A 235 -0.99 -0.24 5.10
C SER A 235 -0.41 0.69 6.14
N LYS A 236 0.45 0.16 7.00
CA LYS A 236 0.81 0.79 8.27
C LYS A 236 2.01 1.73 8.21
N GLU A 237 2.75 1.61 7.13
CA GLU A 237 4.06 2.19 6.92
C GLU A 237 4.16 3.70 7.19
N PHE A 238 3.14 4.48 6.82
CA PHE A 238 3.22 5.95 6.90
C PHE A 238 1.97 6.59 7.45
N THR A 239 0.83 6.26 6.88
CA THR A 239 -0.35 7.11 7.09
C THR A 239 -0.98 6.89 8.45
N VAL A 240 -1.06 5.64 8.92
CA VAL A 240 -1.61 5.34 10.25
C VAL A 240 -0.68 5.85 11.34
N TYR A 241 0.63 5.58 11.24
CA TYR A 241 1.62 6.17 12.14
C TYR A 241 1.50 7.70 12.17
N VAL A 242 1.46 8.37 11.01
CA VAL A 242 1.44 9.83 10.94
C VAL A 242 0.12 10.42 11.45
N ALA A 243 -1.02 9.80 11.12
CA ALA A 243 -2.32 10.25 11.58
C ALA A 243 -2.48 10.09 13.09
N THR A 244 -1.85 9.06 13.68
CA THR A 244 -2.00 8.74 15.11
C THR A 244 -0.84 9.20 16.00
N LYS A 245 0.31 9.53 15.41
CA LYS A 245 1.59 9.82 16.07
C LYS A 245 2.13 8.70 16.98
N SER A 246 1.72 7.44 16.77
CA SER A 246 2.08 6.33 17.66
C SER A 246 3.16 5.41 17.09
N ILE A 247 4.36 5.46 17.67
CA ILE A 247 5.56 4.74 17.20
C ILE A 247 5.41 3.22 17.13
N LYS A 248 4.48 2.63 17.90
CA LYS A 248 4.20 1.20 17.87
C LYS A 248 3.86 0.70 16.45
N TYR A 249 3.12 1.50 15.67
CA TYR A 249 2.72 1.15 14.31
C TYR A 249 3.90 1.06 13.35
N LEU A 250 4.91 1.92 13.55
CA LEU A 250 6.14 1.88 12.78
C LEU A 250 6.99 0.65 13.16
N ILE A 251 7.21 0.43 14.46
CA ILE A 251 8.04 -0.67 14.97
C ILE A 251 7.49 -2.03 14.49
N GLY A 252 6.18 -2.24 14.60
CA GLY A 252 5.54 -3.47 14.12
C GLY A 252 5.75 -3.69 12.61
N THR A 253 5.65 -2.63 11.82
CA THR A 253 5.83 -2.68 10.36
C THR A 253 7.26 -3.05 9.97
N ILE A 254 8.26 -2.42 10.59
CA ILE A 254 9.69 -2.71 10.31
C ILE A 254 10.02 -4.16 10.67
N LYS A 255 9.49 -4.69 11.79
CA LYS A 255 9.68 -6.10 12.17
C LYS A 255 9.06 -7.07 11.16
N LEU A 256 7.84 -6.80 10.70
CA LEU A 256 7.20 -7.60 9.65
C LEU A 256 8.02 -7.60 8.36
N TYR A 257 8.56 -6.45 7.97
CA TYR A 257 9.43 -6.34 6.81
C TYR A 257 10.72 -7.12 6.95
N LYS A 258 11.38 -7.01 8.10
CA LYS A 258 12.58 -7.76 8.40
C LYS A 258 12.32 -9.27 8.34
N TYR A 259 11.24 -9.73 8.97
CA TYR A 259 10.81 -11.12 8.92
C TYR A 259 10.57 -11.59 7.48
N TYR A 260 9.82 -10.81 6.69
CA TYR A 260 9.52 -11.14 5.31
C TYR A 260 10.78 -11.21 4.44
N GLN A 261 11.70 -10.25 4.57
CA GLN A 261 12.98 -10.25 3.87
C GLN A 261 13.78 -11.53 4.17
N GLU A 262 13.90 -11.89 5.45
CA GLU A 262 14.64 -13.08 5.87
C GLU A 262 13.98 -14.37 5.36
N TYR A 263 12.65 -14.41 5.41
CA TYR A 263 11.87 -15.54 4.93
C TYR A 263 12.04 -15.73 3.42
N LEU A 264 11.95 -14.65 2.63
CA LEU A 264 12.19 -14.68 1.19
C LEU A 264 13.59 -15.16 0.83
N ASN A 265 14.60 -14.68 1.58
CA ASN A 265 15.99 -15.09 1.39
C ASN A 265 16.22 -16.58 1.68
N ALA A 266 15.51 -17.13 2.67
CA ALA A 266 15.64 -18.54 3.05
C ALA A 266 14.91 -19.50 2.09
N ILE A 267 13.67 -19.17 1.70
CA ILE A 267 12.84 -20.09 0.91
C ILE A 267 13.11 -20.02 -0.59
N GLY A 268 13.55 -18.84 -1.06
CA GLY A 268 13.78 -18.55 -2.47
C GLY A 268 12.53 -18.04 -3.15
N ILE A 269 12.67 -16.94 -3.89
CA ILE A 269 11.55 -16.22 -4.50
C ILE A 269 10.82 -17.02 -5.60
N ASN A 270 11.49 -17.99 -6.22
CA ASN A 270 10.96 -18.77 -7.34
C ASN A 270 9.83 -19.72 -6.91
N LYS A 271 9.72 -20.03 -5.61
CA LYS A 271 8.69 -20.92 -5.03
C LYS A 271 7.39 -20.19 -4.70
N LEU A 272 7.33 -18.88 -4.89
CA LEU A 272 6.18 -18.08 -4.54
C LEU A 272 5.09 -18.15 -5.61
N THR A 273 3.84 -18.04 -5.18
CA THR A 273 2.72 -17.77 -6.08
C THR A 273 2.87 -16.39 -6.72
N LEU A 274 2.18 -16.16 -7.85
CA LEU A 274 2.18 -14.84 -8.49
C LEU A 274 1.79 -13.74 -7.49
N ARG A 275 0.68 -13.91 -6.77
CA ARG A 275 0.14 -12.90 -5.87
C ARG A 275 1.10 -12.56 -4.73
N GLN A 276 1.81 -13.54 -4.19
CA GLN A 276 2.90 -13.32 -3.22
C GLN A 276 4.04 -12.49 -3.83
N LYS A 277 4.44 -12.76 -5.08
CA LYS A 277 5.47 -11.96 -5.76
C LYS A 277 5.02 -10.51 -5.97
N LEU A 278 3.78 -10.29 -6.43
CA LEU A 278 3.24 -8.95 -6.67
C LEU A 278 3.20 -8.11 -5.38
N TRP A 279 2.65 -8.66 -4.30
CA TRP A 279 2.63 -7.99 -3.00
C TRP A 279 4.03 -7.81 -2.43
N GLY A 280 4.91 -8.80 -2.59
CA GLY A 280 6.31 -8.71 -2.20
C GLY A 280 7.03 -7.53 -2.86
N VAL A 281 6.85 -7.35 -4.18
CA VAL A 281 7.43 -6.20 -4.90
C VAL A 281 6.90 -4.88 -4.37
N ILE A 282 5.58 -4.74 -4.20
CA ILE A 282 4.96 -3.51 -3.67
C ILE A 282 5.54 -3.21 -2.29
N ALA A 283 5.48 -4.18 -1.38
CA ALA A 283 5.88 -4.01 0.02
C ALA A 283 7.38 -3.70 0.16
N LEU A 284 8.26 -4.47 -0.51
CA LEU A 284 9.71 -4.25 -0.46
C LEU A 284 10.10 -2.91 -1.11
N SER A 285 9.42 -2.50 -2.18
CA SER A 285 9.70 -1.21 -2.82
C SER A 285 9.45 -0.05 -1.85
N ARG A 286 8.37 -0.13 -1.07
CA ARG A 286 8.04 0.86 -0.04
C ARG A 286 9.07 0.98 1.07
N ILE A 287 9.66 -0.13 1.50
CA ILE A 287 10.83 -0.12 2.39
C ILE A 287 11.98 0.69 1.79
N ILE A 288 12.31 0.47 0.52
CA ILE A 288 13.44 1.16 -0.11
C ILE A 288 13.15 2.65 -0.22
N TYR A 289 11.95 3.05 -0.65
CA TYR A 289 11.58 4.46 -0.65
C TYR A 289 11.76 5.11 0.71
N PHE A 290 11.47 4.39 1.80
CA PHE A 290 11.62 4.90 3.15
C PHE A 290 13.08 5.07 3.57
N ILE A 291 13.92 4.09 3.26
CA ILE A 291 15.34 4.14 3.57
C ILE A 291 16.06 5.17 2.69
N GLU A 292 15.67 5.27 1.41
CA GLU A 292 16.36 6.04 0.38
C GLU A 292 15.75 7.40 0.06
N LYS A 293 14.49 7.72 0.42
CA LYS A 293 14.06 9.15 0.52
C LYS A 293 14.92 9.92 1.55
N GLY A 294 15.57 9.21 2.48
CA GLY A 294 16.61 9.78 3.32
C GLY A 294 17.90 10.16 2.59
N LYS A 295 18.14 9.64 1.37
CA LYS A 295 19.33 9.89 0.52
C LYS A 295 19.03 10.70 -0.75
N ILE A 296 17.82 10.62 -1.29
CA ILE A 296 17.37 11.39 -2.49
C ILE A 296 17.15 12.88 -2.16
N LEU A 297 17.08 13.22 -0.87
CA LEU A 297 16.94 14.60 -0.37
C LEU A 297 18.26 15.18 0.19
N ASP A 298 19.37 14.47 0.06
CA ASP A 298 20.73 15.01 0.29
C ASP A 298 21.35 15.45 -1.05
#